data_AF-A0A0S3RNP6-F1
#
_entry.id   AF-A0A0S3RNP6-F1
#
_cell.length_a   1.000
_cell.length_b   1.000
_cell.length_c   1.000
_cell.angle_alpha   90.00
_cell.angle_beta   90.00
_cell.angle_gamma   90.00
#
_symmetry.space_group_name_H-M   'P 1'
#
loop_
_entity.id
_entity.type
_entity.pdbx_description
1 polymer ?
#
loop_
_entity_poly.entity_id
_entity_poly.type
_entity_poly.pdbx_seq_one_letter_code
_entity_poly.pdbx_strand_id
1 'polypeptide(L)' 'MASGSTLSFSGSPSITSEKLNGKNYLSWSAAVEMWFLGQGHYDHLERDGSHVPTEKADQWKQADFQLCALL' A
#
# COMPACT_ATOMS: atom_id res chain seq x y z
N MET A 1 -25.69 -14.58 3.07
CA MET A 1 -25.12 -13.91 1.89
C MET A 1 -24.25 -12.77 2.39
N ALA A 2 -22.93 -12.94 2.34
CA ALA A 2 -21.99 -11.85 2.58
C ALA A 2 -21.21 -11.67 1.29
N SER A 3 -21.70 -10.80 0.40
CA SER A 3 -20.87 -10.26 -0.67
C SER A 3 -19.88 -9.30 -0.04
N GLY A 4 -18.77 -9.85 0.47
CA GLY A 4 -17.55 -9.08 0.58
C GLY A 4 -17.11 -8.78 -0.85
N SER A 5 -17.17 -7.51 -1.24
CA SER A 5 -16.71 -7.05 -2.55
C SER A 5 -15.25 -7.44 -2.72
N THR A 6 -15.00 -8.52 -3.46
CA THR A 6 -13.68 -8.89 -3.93
C THR A 6 -13.24 -7.81 -4.91
N LEU A 7 -12.50 -6.82 -4.42
CA LEU A 7 -11.76 -5.92 -5.29
C LEU A 7 -10.70 -6.77 -5.99
N SER A 8 -10.98 -7.10 -7.25
CA SER A 8 -10.08 -7.85 -8.12
C SER A 8 -8.81 -7.04 -8.35
N PHE A 9 -7.75 -7.43 -7.66
CA PHE A 9 -6.39 -6.94 -7.83
C PHE A 9 -5.61 -8.07 -8.51
N SER A 10 -5.73 -8.13 -9.84
CA SER A 10 -5.38 -9.30 -10.67
C SER A 10 -3.88 -9.69 -10.68
N GLY A 11 -3.02 -9.13 -9.82
CA GLY A 11 -1.61 -9.54 -9.83
C GLY A 11 -0.72 -8.98 -8.75
N SER A 12 -1.26 -8.48 -7.64
CA SER A 12 -0.43 -7.72 -6.71
C SER A 12 -0.63 -8.15 -5.26
N PRO A 13 0.41 -8.00 -4.44
CA PRO A 13 0.59 -8.78 -3.22
C PRO A 13 -0.57 -8.53 -2.27
N SER A 14 -1.13 -9.59 -1.69
CA SER A 14 -2.21 -9.47 -0.71
C SER A 14 -1.68 -8.83 0.57
N ILE A 15 -1.83 -7.51 0.71
CA ILE A 15 -1.61 -6.83 2.00
C ILE A 15 -2.70 -7.36 2.95
N THR A 16 -2.26 -7.93 4.06
CA THR A 16 -3.19 -8.47 5.06
C THR A 16 -3.94 -7.33 5.77
N SER A 17 -5.25 -7.50 5.94
CA SER A 17 -6.11 -6.64 6.78
C SER A 17 -6.22 -7.13 8.23
N GLU A 18 -5.39 -8.11 8.64
CA GLU A 18 -5.27 -8.46 10.05
C GLU A 18 -4.60 -7.33 10.84
N LYS A 19 -5.06 -7.15 12.07
CA LYS A 19 -4.44 -6.20 13.01
C LYS A 19 -2.95 -6.51 13.16
N LEU A 20 -2.12 -5.48 12.95
CA LEU A 20 -0.68 -5.60 13.09
C LEU A 20 -0.27 -5.95 14.52
N ASN A 21 0.69 -6.84 14.61
CA ASN A 21 1.39 -7.25 15.81
C ASN A 21 2.87 -7.54 15.48
N GLY A 22 3.70 -7.73 16.49
CA GLY A 22 5.13 -7.95 16.27
C GLY A 22 5.48 -9.17 15.42
N LYS A 23 4.59 -10.16 15.29
CA LYS A 23 4.84 -11.38 14.50
C LYS A 23 4.51 -11.21 13.03
N ASN A 24 3.45 -10.46 12.70
CA ASN A 24 3.00 -10.27 11.32
C ASN A 24 3.54 -8.97 10.67
N TYR A 25 4.17 -8.07 11.44
CA TYR A 25 4.71 -6.82 10.93
C TYR A 25 5.65 -7.01 9.74
N LEU A 26 6.61 -7.93 9.81
CA LEU A 26 7.57 -8.15 8.70
C LEU A 26 6.91 -8.65 7.42
N SER A 27 5.93 -9.55 7.55
CA SER A 27 5.18 -10.04 6.39
C SER A 27 4.30 -8.94 5.79
N TRP A 28 3.72 -8.09 6.64
CA TRP A 28 2.95 -6.95 6.19
C TRP A 28 3.83 -5.89 5.53
N SER A 29 4.98 -5.54 6.11
CA SER A 29 5.90 -4.54 5.54
C SER A 29 6.42 -4.99 4.17
N ALA A 30 6.75 -6.27 4.01
CA ALA A 30 7.16 -6.83 2.72
C ALA A 30 6.01 -6.78 1.68
N ALA A 31 4.76 -7.04 2.10
CA ALA A 31 3.60 -6.92 1.22
C ALA A 31 3.35 -5.47 0.79
N VAL A 32 3.50 -4.51 1.70
CA VAL A 32 3.40 -3.07 1.41
C VAL A 32 4.50 -2.63 0.46
N GLU A 33 5.75 -3.04 0.68
CA GLU A 33 6.87 -2.74 -0.21
C GLU A 33 6.62 -3.24 -1.63
N MET A 34 6.21 -4.50 -1.76
CA MET A 34 5.88 -5.11 -3.05
C MET A 34 4.65 -4.46 -3.71
N TRP A 35 3.69 -3.94 -2.93
CA TRP A 35 2.51 -3.24 -3.43
C TRP A 35 2.86 -1.85 -4.00
N PHE A 36 3.73 -1.09 -3.34
CA PHE A 36 4.26 0.17 -3.88
C PHE A 36 5.14 -0.06 -5.10
N LEU A 37 5.96 -1.11 -5.10
CA LEU A 37 6.79 -1.50 -6.24
C LEU A 37 5.92 -1.87 -7.46
N GLY A 38 4.85 -2.65 -7.27
CA GLY A 38 3.94 -3.06 -8.34
C GLY A 38 3.18 -1.91 -9.02
N GLN A 39 3.07 -0.76 -8.35
CA GLN A 39 2.46 0.46 -8.90
C GLN A 39 3.48 1.44 -9.48
N GLY A 40 4.78 1.15 -9.37
CA GLY A 40 5.83 2.09 -9.79
C GLY A 40 6.03 3.27 -8.84
N HIS A 41 5.60 3.15 -7.59
CA HIS A 41 5.71 4.17 -6.54
C HIS A 41 6.75 3.80 -5.47
N TYR A 42 7.76 3.00 -5.81
CA TYR A 42 8.83 2.62 -4.86
C TYR A 42 9.57 3.85 -4.30
N ASP A 43 9.66 4.92 -5.09
CA ASP A 43 10.26 6.18 -4.68
C ASP A 43 9.52 6.87 -3.52
N HIS A 44 8.25 6.51 -3.27
CA HIS A 44 7.51 6.93 -2.08
C HIS A 44 8.14 6.42 -0.78
N LEU A 45 8.72 5.22 -0.80
CA LEU A 45 9.31 4.59 0.39
C LEU A 45 10.72 5.14 0.71
N GLU A 46 11.42 5.67 -0.29
CA GLU A 46 12.81 6.11 -0.15
C GLU A 46 12.97 7.62 0.01
N ARG A 47 12.01 8.41 -0.47
CA ARG A 47 12.13 9.87 -0.53
C ARG A 47 11.31 10.56 0.55
N ASP A 48 11.88 11.65 1.05
CA ASP A 48 11.17 12.57 1.93
C ASP A 48 10.08 13.33 1.15
N GLY A 49 8.86 13.32 1.69
CA GLY A 49 7.67 13.94 1.11
C GLY A 49 7.81 15.45 0.81
N SER A 50 8.75 16.15 1.47
CA SER A 50 9.00 17.58 1.23
C SER A 50 9.72 17.88 -0.09
N HIS A 51 10.34 16.88 -0.72
CA HIS A 51 11.13 17.05 -1.96
C HIS A 51 10.42 16.51 -3.21
N VAL A 52 9.13 16.24 -3.11
CA VAL A 52 8.34 15.55 -4.15
C VAL A 52 7.65 16.57 -5.04
N PRO A 53 7.72 16.43 -6.38
CA PRO A 53 6.93 17.26 -7.29
C PRO A 53 5.43 17.14 -6.99
N THR A 54 4.68 18.24 -7.06
CA THR A 54 3.24 18.28 -6.71
C THR A 54 2.41 17.20 -7.42
N GLU A 55 2.71 16.89 -8.68
CA GLU A 55 2.04 15.83 -9.44
C GLU A 55 2.22 14.44 -8.82
N LYS A 56 3.42 14.14 -8.30
CA LYS A 56 3.69 12.89 -7.58
C LYS A 56 3.09 12.89 -6.18
N ALA A 57 3.00 14.05 -5.54
CA ALA A 57 2.42 14.17 -4.21
C ALA A 57 0.95 13.73 -4.20
N ASP A 58 0.17 14.05 -5.24
CA ASP A 58 -1.23 13.62 -5.32
C ASP A 58 -1.38 12.11 -5.57
N GLN A 59 -0.48 11.51 -6.37
CA GLN A 59 -0.43 10.05 -6.56
C GLN A 59 -0.08 9.32 -5.26
N TRP A 60 0.89 9.84 -4.50
CA TRP A 60 1.29 9.25 -3.21
C TRP A 60 0.17 9.35 -2.18
N LYS A 61 -0.52 10.50 -2.09
CA LYS A 61 -1.72 10.63 -1.25
C LYS A 61 -2.80 9.62 -1.59
N GLN A 62 -3.01 9.35 -2.89
CA GLN A 62 -3.98 8.35 -3.33
C GLN A 62 -3.56 6.94 -2.87
N ALA A 63 -2.28 6.60 -3.01
CA ALA A 63 -1.75 5.32 -2.54
C ALA A 63 -1.88 5.17 -1.01
N ASP A 64 -1.60 6.23 -0.25
CA ASP A 64 -1.78 6.27 1.21
C ASP A 64 -3.23 6.05 1.62
N PHE A 65 -4.18 6.68 0.91
CA PHE A 65 -5.60 6.49 1.18
C PHE A 65 -6.03 5.03 0.94
N GLN A 66 -5.53 4.41 -0.13
CA GLN A 66 -5.79 2.99 -0.41
C GLN A 66 -5.20 2.09 0.67
N LEU A 67 -3.97 2.35 1.13
CA LEU A 67 -3.35 1.60 2.21
C LEU A 67 -4.13 1.76 3.53
N CYS A 68 -4.56 2.97 3.87
CA CYS A 68 -5.38 3.24 5.05
C CYS A 68 -6.72 2.49 5.02
N ALA A 69 -7.33 2.30 3.84
CA ALA A 69 -8.58 1.56 3.72
C ALA A 69 -8.44 0.04 3.99
N LEU A 70 -7.21 -0.49 3.98
CA LEU A 70 -6.91 -1.89 4.22
C LEU A 70 -6.58 -2.20 5.69
N LEU A 71 -6.29 -1.16 6.50
CA LEU A 71 -5.89 -1.22 7.91
C LEU A 71 -7.07 -0.96 8.85
#